data_AF-A0AAV2NSC2-F1
#
_entry.id   AF-A0AAV2NSC2-F1
#
_cell.length_a   1.000
_cell.length_b   1.000
_cell.length_c   1.000
_cell.angle_alpha   90.00
_cell.angle_beta   90.00
_cell.angle_gamma   90.00
#
_symmetry.space_group_name_H-M   'P 1'
#
loop_
_entity.id
_entity.type
_entity.pdbx_description
1 polymer ?
#
loop_
_entity_poly.entity_id
_entity_poly.type
_entity_poly.pdbx_seq_one_letter_code
_entity_poly.pdbx_strand_id
1 'polypeptide(L)'
;MITLSQLCNNTKKNVSYDVNDTEEIQRDFLKFSKSAEVSRQHEKDLNAFFKACTIKVPQVTNMQMHIIDEWEWPIIYDIAGSVLHSVKCISMKICDNCFNSILWKGEGHHPYSIIVQMRSYKERSLLYVSDACFKAILKAEITFRNVIDTLIDAKNMDIVNFLAEELEYVWEKENIPVWHDITKKILKRFIIMRLRMYGLKSRKGHGKINCDIYNSKTVARHAIVC
;
A
#
# COMPACT_ATOMS: atom_id res chain seq x y z
N MET A 1 -12.41 -13.87 18.15
CA MET A 1 -12.26 -13.51 19.57
C MET A 1 -11.00 -12.67 19.69
N ILE A 2 -11.13 -11.38 20.02
CA ILE A 2 -9.97 -10.48 20.20
C ILE A 2 -9.76 -10.35 21.70
N THR A 3 -8.62 -10.82 22.20
CA THR A 3 -8.23 -10.71 23.61
C THR A 3 -7.29 -9.53 23.74
N LEU A 4 -7.66 -8.54 24.55
CA LEU A 4 -6.89 -7.33 24.80
C LEU A 4 -6.48 -7.33 26.26
N SER A 5 -5.18 -7.49 26.52
CA SER A 5 -4.60 -7.54 27.87
C SER A 5 -3.95 -6.19 28.17
N GLN A 6 -4.39 -5.50 29.21
CA GLN A 6 -3.74 -4.28 29.70
C GLN A 6 -2.81 -4.63 30.87
N LEU A 7 -1.57 -4.17 30.81
CA LEU A 7 -0.59 -4.35 31.89
C LEU A 7 -0.81 -3.24 32.94
N CYS A 8 -1.37 -3.61 34.10
CA CYS A 8 -1.46 -2.69 35.23
C CYS A 8 -0.11 -2.63 35.96
N ASN A 9 0.58 -1.49 35.89
CA ASN A 9 1.79 -1.24 36.67
C ASN A 9 1.45 -0.88 38.12
N ASN A 10 0.83 -1.80 38.86
CA ASN A 10 0.66 -1.64 40.30
C ASN A 10 1.91 -2.18 41.01
N THR A 11 2.94 -1.34 41.03
CA THR A 11 4.12 -1.53 41.88
C THR A 11 3.64 -1.53 43.33
N LYS A 12 3.85 -2.65 44.03
CA LYS A 12 3.49 -2.86 45.44
C LYS A 12 3.91 -1.67 46.31
N LYS A 13 2.97 -0.81 46.69
CA LYS A 13 3.07 0.09 47.84
C LYS A 13 1.75 0.05 48.60
N ASN A 14 1.88 0.03 49.91
CA ASN A 14 0.84 -0.31 50.87
C ASN A 14 -0.47 0.46 50.70
N VAL A 15 -1.56 -0.32 50.72
CA VAL A 15 -2.95 -0.04 51.09
C VAL A 15 -3.29 1.43 51.41
N SER A 16 -4.00 2.06 50.46
CA SER A 16 -5.18 2.88 50.73
C SER A 16 -6.23 2.42 49.72
N TYR A 17 -7.36 1.88 50.20
CA TYR A 17 -8.51 1.59 49.35
C TYR A 17 -9.15 2.93 48.97
N ASP A 18 -8.64 3.57 47.92
CA ASP A 18 -9.34 4.64 47.23
C ASP A 18 -9.94 4.06 45.94
N VAL A 19 -11.27 4.05 45.91
CA VAL A 19 -12.15 3.23 45.08
C VAL A 19 -12.32 3.83 43.67
N ASN A 20 -11.27 4.37 43.05
CA ASN A 20 -11.44 5.17 41.81
C ASN A 20 -10.67 4.68 40.57
N ASP A 21 -9.54 4.00 40.73
CA ASP A 21 -8.71 3.59 39.57
C ASP A 21 -9.41 2.54 38.69
N THR A 22 -10.25 1.70 39.27
CA THR A 22 -10.94 0.62 38.54
C THR A 22 -12.07 1.17 37.66
N GLU A 23 -12.76 2.23 38.11
CA GLU A 23 -13.82 2.90 37.34
C GLU A 23 -13.25 3.75 36.20
N GLU A 24 -12.06 4.33 36.37
CA GLU A 24 -11.37 5.08 35.32
C GLU A 24 -10.92 4.16 34.18
N ILE A 25 -10.29 3.02 34.51
CA ILE A 25 -9.90 2.00 33.52
C ILE A 25 -11.12 1.45 32.77
N GLN A 26 -12.22 1.17 33.46
CA GLN A 26 -13.46 0.71 32.81
C GLN A 26 -14.06 1.78 31.90
N ARG A 27 -14.08 3.05 32.32
CA ARG A 27 -14.58 4.15 31.48
C ARG A 27 -13.72 4.36 30.24
N ASP A 28 -12.41 4.23 30.35
CA ASP A 28 -11.51 4.34 29.21
C ASP A 28 -11.66 3.17 28.25
N PHE A 29 -11.85 1.95 28.76
CA PHE A 29 -12.16 0.79 27.93
C PHE A 29 -13.51 0.94 27.20
N LEU A 30 -14.55 1.42 27.88
CA LEU A 30 -15.86 1.70 27.29
C LEU A 30 -15.80 2.80 26.23
N LYS A 31 -15.04 3.88 26.48
CA LYS A 31 -14.81 4.94 25.48
C LYS A 31 -14.07 4.41 24.26
N PHE A 32 -13.01 3.61 24.46
CA PHE A 32 -12.22 3.04 23.38
C PHE A 32 -13.01 2.01 22.55
N SER A 33 -13.77 1.13 23.21
CA SER A 33 -14.62 0.15 22.51
C SER A 33 -15.72 0.84 21.72
N LYS A 34 -16.40 1.84 22.31
CA LYS A 34 -17.43 2.62 21.62
C LYS A 34 -16.87 3.43 20.46
N SER A 35 -15.69 4.05 20.59
CA SER A 35 -15.05 4.77 19.49
C SER A 35 -14.58 3.84 18.37
N ALA A 36 -14.06 2.66 18.72
CA ALA A 36 -13.69 1.63 17.75
C ALA A 36 -14.91 1.09 16.99
N GLU A 37 -16.04 0.90 17.66
CA GLU A 37 -17.29 0.44 17.04
C GLU A 37 -17.90 1.49 16.12
N VAL A 38 -17.94 2.76 16.55
CA VAL A 38 -18.35 3.89 15.69
C VAL A 38 -17.46 4.01 14.46
N SER A 39 -16.14 3.83 14.62
CA SER A 39 -15.20 3.87 13.49
C SER A 39 -15.46 2.75 12.48
N ARG A 40 -15.71 1.52 12.97
CA ARG A 40 -16.08 0.39 12.09
C ARG A 40 -17.41 0.59 11.39
N GLN A 41 -18.41 1.14 12.09
CA GLN A 41 -19.71 1.41 11.47
C GLN A 41 -19.58 2.50 10.41
N HIS A 42 -18.83 3.56 10.69
CA HIS A 42 -18.56 4.62 9.72
C HIS A 42 -17.83 4.10 8.48
N GLU A 43 -16.85 3.20 8.64
CA GLU A 43 -16.15 2.53 7.53
C GLU A 43 -17.13 1.68 6.68
N LYS A 44 -18.06 0.96 7.32
CA LYS A 44 -19.10 0.21 6.60
C LYS A 44 -20.04 1.13 5.83
N ASP A 45 -20.48 2.22 6.43
CA ASP A 45 -21.40 3.17 5.83
C ASP A 45 -20.75 3.90 4.64
N LEU A 46 -19.46 4.25 4.76
CA LEU A 46 -18.67 4.79 3.66
C LEU A 46 -18.51 3.77 2.54
N ASN A 47 -18.17 2.51 2.84
CA ASN A 47 -18.07 1.45 1.84
C ASN A 47 -19.41 1.22 1.12
N ALA A 48 -20.54 1.29 1.84
CA ALA A 48 -21.87 1.20 1.24
C ALA A 48 -22.17 2.42 0.34
N PHE A 49 -21.79 3.63 0.77
CA PHE A 49 -21.91 4.84 -0.03
C PHE A 49 -21.04 4.79 -1.29
N PHE A 50 -19.79 4.31 -1.21
CA PHE A 50 -18.93 4.14 -2.38
C PHE A 50 -19.45 3.06 -3.33
N LYS A 51 -20.07 2.01 -2.81
CA LYS A 51 -20.78 1.04 -3.66
C LYS A 51 -21.95 1.68 -4.42
N ALA A 52 -22.54 2.75 -3.87
CA ALA A 52 -23.60 3.53 -4.53
C ALA A 52 -23.06 4.63 -5.46
N CYS A 53 -21.95 5.29 -5.11
CA CYS A 53 -21.25 6.22 -5.97
C CYS A 53 -20.51 5.44 -7.06
N THR A 54 -21.05 5.43 -8.27
CA THR A 54 -20.60 4.64 -9.41
C THR A 54 -19.23 5.10 -9.98
N ILE A 55 -18.17 5.16 -9.16
CA ILE A 55 -16.81 5.35 -9.65
C ILE A 55 -16.41 4.06 -10.35
N LYS A 56 -16.51 4.07 -11.68
CA LYS A 56 -16.15 2.92 -12.51
C LYS A 56 -14.63 2.86 -12.63
N VAL A 57 -14.00 1.87 -11.98
CA VAL A 57 -12.59 1.57 -12.19
C VAL A 57 -12.46 0.80 -13.51
N PRO A 58 -11.74 1.32 -14.51
CA PRO A 58 -11.59 0.62 -15.79
C PRO A 58 -10.71 -0.62 -15.59
N GLN A 59 -11.16 -1.75 -16.14
CA GLN A 59 -10.35 -2.96 -16.19
C GLN A 59 -9.38 -2.89 -17.38
N VAL A 60 -8.08 -2.84 -17.08
CA VAL A 60 -7.01 -2.73 -18.07
C VAL A 60 -6.55 -4.13 -18.49
N THR A 61 -6.71 -4.42 -19.78
CA THR A 61 -6.27 -5.66 -20.41
C THR A 61 -4.78 -5.59 -20.81
N ASN A 62 -4.16 -6.73 -21.09
CA ASN A 62 -2.77 -6.77 -21.58
C ASN A 62 -2.60 -5.97 -22.88
N MET A 63 -3.64 -5.92 -23.72
CA MET A 63 -3.61 -5.18 -24.98
C MET A 63 -3.52 -3.67 -24.75
N GLN A 64 -3.95 -3.16 -23.60
CA GLN A 64 -3.92 -1.72 -23.29
C GLN A 64 -2.62 -1.28 -22.61
N MET A 65 -1.67 -2.19 -22.40
CA MET A 65 -0.39 -1.84 -21.75
C MET A 65 0.47 -0.88 -22.59
N HIS A 66 0.25 -0.81 -23.90
CA HIS A 66 0.93 0.12 -24.80
C HIS A 66 0.55 1.59 -24.59
N ILE A 67 -0.45 1.89 -23.74
CA ILE A 67 -0.78 3.26 -23.33
C ILE A 67 0.40 3.90 -22.57
N ILE A 68 1.21 3.09 -21.91
CA ILE A 68 2.46 3.53 -21.28
C ILE A 68 3.57 3.47 -22.32
N ASP A 69 4.23 4.60 -22.55
CA ASP A 69 5.36 4.68 -23.46
C ASP A 69 6.48 3.73 -23.03
N GLU A 70 7.13 3.07 -23.98
CA GLU A 70 8.16 2.05 -23.72
C GLU A 70 9.31 2.55 -22.84
N TRP A 71 9.64 3.85 -22.92
CA TRP A 71 10.69 4.46 -22.10
C TRP A 71 10.32 4.51 -20.61
N GLU A 72 9.03 4.49 -20.26
CA GLU A 72 8.55 4.45 -18.87
C GLU A 72 8.66 3.04 -18.26
N TRP A 73 8.74 2.00 -19.08
CA TRP A 73 8.70 0.61 -18.60
C TRP A 73 9.85 0.29 -17.63
N PRO A 74 11.12 0.66 -17.92
CA PRO A 74 12.19 0.49 -16.95
C PRO A 74 11.98 1.25 -15.63
N ILE A 75 11.32 2.41 -15.67
CA ILE A 75 11.02 3.22 -14.47
C ILE A 75 9.97 2.51 -13.62
N ILE A 76 8.90 2.03 -14.25
CA ILE A 76 7.84 1.28 -13.57
C ILE A 76 8.37 -0.04 -13.03
N TYR A 77 9.30 -0.68 -13.74
CA TYR A 77 9.96 -1.89 -13.28
C TYR A 77 10.79 -1.65 -12.00
N ASP A 78 11.54 -0.55 -11.94
CA ASP A 78 12.28 -0.13 -10.73
C ASP A 78 11.33 0.21 -9.56
N ILE A 79 10.17 0.83 -9.85
CA ILE A 79 9.11 1.03 -8.86
C ILE A 79 8.57 -0.32 -8.36
N ALA A 80 8.32 -1.29 -9.24
CA ALA A 80 7.84 -2.62 -8.85
C ALA A 80 8.84 -3.32 -7.91
N GLY A 81 10.14 -3.29 -8.22
CA GLY A 81 11.18 -3.82 -7.34
C GLY A 81 11.20 -3.14 -5.97
N SER A 82 11.04 -1.81 -5.94
CA SER A 82 10.95 -1.02 -4.70
C SER A 82 9.71 -1.36 -3.87
N VAL A 83 8.57 -1.60 -4.52
CA VAL A 83 7.33 -2.06 -3.86
C VAL A 83 7.56 -3.42 -3.21
N LEU A 84 8.10 -4.39 -3.94
CA LEU A 84 8.36 -5.72 -3.39
C LEU A 84 9.35 -5.68 -2.23
N HIS A 85 10.41 -4.88 -2.34
CA HIS A 85 11.38 -4.72 -1.27
C HIS A 85 10.70 -4.20 -0.02
N SER A 86 9.84 -3.20 -0.19
CA SER A 86 9.09 -2.66 0.94
C SER A 86 8.09 -3.64 1.53
N VAL A 87 7.43 -4.46 0.71
CA VAL A 87 6.53 -5.51 1.19
C VAL A 87 7.31 -6.55 2.01
N LYS A 88 8.50 -6.96 1.53
CA LYS A 88 9.40 -7.87 2.25
C LYS A 88 9.81 -7.30 3.62
N CYS A 89 10.19 -6.02 3.68
CA CYS A 89 10.63 -5.40 4.92
C CYS A 89 9.50 -5.18 5.93
N ILE A 90 8.29 -4.83 5.47
CA ILE A 90 7.17 -4.47 6.35
C ILE A 90 6.38 -5.71 6.79
N SER A 91 6.17 -6.68 5.91
CA SER A 91 5.31 -7.83 6.17
C SER A 91 6.13 -9.05 6.58
N MET A 92 6.33 -9.24 7.89
CA MET A 92 6.96 -10.44 8.47
C MET A 92 6.20 -11.76 8.20
N LYS A 93 5.00 -11.69 7.62
CA LYS A 93 4.09 -12.83 7.43
C LYS A 93 4.09 -13.43 6.02
N ILE A 94 4.98 -13.01 5.12
CA ILE A 94 5.05 -13.60 3.77
C ILE A 94 6.10 -14.70 3.80
N CYS A 95 5.71 -15.93 3.48
CA CYS A 95 6.66 -17.03 3.38
C CYS A 95 7.54 -16.89 2.13
N ASP A 96 8.72 -17.49 2.16
CA ASP A 96 9.69 -17.42 1.06
C ASP A 96 9.11 -17.96 -0.25
N ASN A 97 8.22 -18.96 -0.22
CA ASN A 97 7.61 -19.48 -1.44
C ASN A 97 6.73 -18.44 -2.14
N CYS A 98 5.89 -17.71 -1.38
CA CYS A 98 5.07 -16.64 -1.92
C CYS A 98 5.96 -15.52 -2.46
N PHE A 99 6.99 -15.14 -1.71
CA PHE A 99 7.91 -14.09 -2.15
C PHE A 99 8.71 -14.48 -3.38
N ASN A 100 9.23 -15.70 -3.46
CA ASN A 100 10.02 -16.17 -4.61
C ASN A 100 9.16 -16.40 -5.86
N SER A 101 7.84 -16.58 -5.72
CA SER A 101 6.94 -16.73 -6.87
C SER A 101 6.82 -15.46 -7.72
N ILE A 102 7.00 -14.28 -7.11
CA ILE A 102 6.87 -12.98 -7.75
C ILE A 102 8.22 -12.40 -8.22
N LEU A 103 9.33 -13.08 -7.96
CA LEU A 103 10.66 -12.69 -8.41
C LEU A 103 10.95 -13.22 -9.83
N TRP A 104 11.83 -12.52 -10.54
CA TRP A 104 12.35 -12.97 -11.83
C TRP A 104 13.10 -14.30 -11.68
N LYS A 105 12.77 -15.27 -12.55
CA LYS A 105 13.38 -16.61 -12.58
C LYS A 105 14.04 -16.94 -13.91
N GLY A 106 13.97 -16.05 -14.89
CA GLY A 106 14.62 -16.25 -16.19
C GLY A 106 16.13 -16.12 -16.09
N GLU A 107 16.81 -16.58 -17.12
CA GLU A 107 18.27 -16.44 -17.22
C GLU A 107 18.66 -14.96 -17.36
N GLY A 108 19.73 -14.57 -16.67
CA GLY A 108 20.25 -13.21 -16.71
C GLY A 108 19.31 -12.16 -16.12
N HIS A 109 19.36 -10.95 -16.67
CA HIS A 109 18.57 -9.82 -16.22
C HIS A 109 17.27 -9.69 -17.02
N HIS A 110 16.20 -9.28 -16.34
CA HIS A 110 14.94 -8.96 -17.01
C HIS A 110 15.15 -7.80 -18.01
N PRO A 111 14.53 -7.84 -19.21
CA PRO A 111 14.66 -6.79 -20.23
C PRO A 111 14.48 -5.33 -19.76
N TYR A 112 13.63 -5.08 -18.75
CA TYR A 112 13.34 -3.73 -18.25
C TYR A 112 14.14 -3.37 -16.98
N SER A 113 15.11 -4.20 -16.59
CA SER A 113 15.82 -4.02 -15.32
C SER A 113 16.99 -3.03 -15.41
N ILE A 114 17.17 -2.29 -16.52
CA ILE A 114 18.34 -1.42 -16.71
C ILE A 114 18.52 -0.40 -15.59
N ILE A 115 17.43 0.23 -15.13
CA ILE A 115 17.48 1.18 -14.01
C ILE A 115 17.85 0.48 -12.71
N VAL A 116 17.29 -0.71 -12.48
CA VAL A 116 17.61 -1.54 -11.31
C VAL A 116 19.11 -1.89 -11.29
N GLN A 117 19.68 -2.26 -12.44
CA GLN A 117 21.11 -2.54 -12.57
C GLN A 117 21.95 -1.30 -12.25
N MET A 118 21.62 -0.15 -12.84
CA MET A 118 22.34 1.11 -12.62
C MET A 118 22.32 1.57 -11.16
N ARG A 119 21.26 1.25 -10.41
CA ARG A 119 21.09 1.61 -9.00
C ARG A 119 21.67 0.59 -8.03
N SER A 120 22.06 -0.59 -8.49
CA SER A 120 22.54 -1.66 -7.63
C SER A 120 24.02 -1.47 -7.30
N TYR A 121 24.31 -0.69 -6.26
CA TYR A 121 25.68 -0.46 -5.77
C TYR A 121 26.31 -1.70 -5.10
N LYS A 122 25.49 -2.67 -4.71
CA LYS A 122 25.92 -3.97 -4.20
C LYS A 122 25.20 -5.06 -4.97
N GLU A 123 25.85 -6.20 -5.15
CA GLU A 123 25.23 -7.35 -5.80
C GLU A 123 23.94 -7.74 -5.04
N ARG A 124 22.84 -7.95 -5.78
CA ARG A 124 21.53 -8.37 -5.24
C ARG A 124 20.90 -7.42 -4.22
N SER A 125 21.30 -6.15 -4.19
CA SER A 125 20.70 -5.15 -3.29
C SER A 125 19.28 -4.74 -3.69
N LEU A 126 18.93 -4.93 -4.96
CA LEU A 126 17.63 -4.62 -5.52
C LEU A 126 16.97 -5.89 -6.07
N LEU A 127 15.64 -5.88 -6.08
CA LEU A 127 14.84 -7.03 -6.48
C LEU A 127 14.47 -6.94 -7.96
N TYR A 128 14.58 -8.09 -8.63
CA TYR A 128 14.10 -8.28 -9.98
C TYR A 128 12.73 -8.97 -9.90
N VAL A 129 11.71 -8.35 -10.47
CA VAL A 129 10.32 -8.83 -10.41
C VAL A 129 10.03 -9.76 -11.59
N SER A 130 9.13 -10.71 -11.40
CA SER A 130 8.63 -11.59 -12.48
C SER A 130 7.83 -10.80 -13.52
N ASP A 131 7.68 -11.35 -14.73
CA ASP A 131 6.82 -10.79 -15.78
C ASP A 131 5.38 -10.59 -15.29
N ALA A 132 4.83 -11.59 -14.57
CA ALA A 132 3.48 -11.55 -14.03
C ALA A 132 3.30 -10.36 -13.06
N CYS A 133 4.23 -10.21 -12.12
CA CYS A 133 4.24 -9.09 -11.18
C CYS A 133 4.41 -7.74 -11.90
N PHE A 134 5.28 -7.68 -12.90
CA PHE A 134 5.50 -6.45 -13.66
C PHE A 134 4.26 -6.03 -14.45
N LYS A 135 3.62 -6.97 -15.17
CA LYS A 135 2.36 -6.73 -15.90
C LYS A 135 1.24 -6.26 -14.98
N ALA A 136 1.12 -6.87 -13.79
CA ALA A 136 0.15 -6.45 -12.78
C ALA A 136 0.39 -5.00 -12.32
N ILE A 137 1.64 -4.63 -12.04
CA ILE A 137 1.99 -3.26 -11.66
C ILE A 137 1.76 -2.27 -12.81
N LEU A 138 2.02 -2.64 -14.07
CA LEU A 138 1.72 -1.80 -15.23
C LEU A 138 0.22 -1.53 -15.38
N LYS A 139 -0.64 -2.56 -15.26
CA LYS A 139 -2.10 -2.38 -15.27
C LYS A 139 -2.57 -1.51 -14.11
N ALA A 140 -2.00 -1.72 -12.92
CA ALA A 140 -2.28 -0.91 -11.74
C ALA A 140 -1.86 0.57 -11.96
N GLU A 141 -0.73 0.82 -12.60
CA GLU A 141 -0.26 2.18 -12.94
C GLU A 141 -1.19 2.88 -13.94
N ILE A 142 -1.60 2.19 -15.02
CA ILE A 142 -2.54 2.75 -16.00
C ILE A 142 -3.86 3.08 -15.32
N THR A 143 -4.39 2.15 -14.53
CA THR A 143 -5.63 2.37 -13.80
C THR A 143 -5.49 3.54 -12.83
N PHE A 144 -4.41 3.59 -12.05
CA PHE A 144 -4.12 4.68 -11.13
C PHE A 144 -4.12 6.03 -11.85
N ARG A 145 -3.42 6.16 -12.98
CA ARG A 145 -3.40 7.40 -13.78
C ARG A 145 -4.80 7.83 -14.23
N ASN A 146 -5.66 6.88 -14.59
CA ASN A 146 -6.99 7.17 -15.11
C ASN A 146 -8.00 7.63 -14.04
N VAL A 147 -7.81 7.22 -12.79
CA VAL A 147 -8.84 7.40 -11.75
C VAL A 147 -8.40 8.33 -10.60
N ILE A 148 -7.10 8.59 -10.45
CA ILE A 148 -6.58 9.24 -9.24
C ILE A 148 -7.14 10.66 -9.05
N ASP A 149 -7.27 11.44 -10.13
CA ASP A 149 -7.77 12.82 -10.05
C ASP A 149 -9.21 12.83 -9.50
N THR A 150 -10.06 11.91 -9.97
CA THR A 150 -11.42 11.73 -9.45
C THR A 150 -11.44 11.27 -8.00
N LEU A 151 -10.52 10.38 -7.61
CA LEU A 151 -10.47 9.81 -6.26
C LEU A 151 -9.94 10.79 -5.21
N ILE A 152 -9.04 11.70 -5.57
CA ILE A 152 -8.48 12.68 -4.63
C ILE A 152 -9.54 13.70 -4.18
N ASP A 153 -10.48 14.04 -5.05
CA ASP A 153 -11.58 14.94 -4.72
C ASP A 153 -12.67 14.28 -3.84
N ALA A 154 -12.65 12.94 -3.74
CA ALA A 154 -13.57 12.19 -2.90
C ALA A 154 -13.21 12.33 -1.41
N LYS A 155 -14.02 13.09 -0.67
CA LYS A 155 -13.87 13.23 0.78
C LYS A 155 -14.19 11.93 1.50
N ASN A 156 -13.46 11.66 2.59
CA ASN A 156 -13.66 10.52 3.49
C ASN A 156 -13.50 9.13 2.82
N MET A 157 -12.72 9.05 1.73
CA MET A 157 -12.46 7.79 1.04
C MET A 157 -11.12 7.18 1.45
N ASP A 158 -11.11 5.90 1.81
CA ASP A 158 -9.87 5.13 1.89
C ASP A 158 -9.44 4.68 0.49
N ILE A 159 -8.80 5.59 -0.25
CA ILE A 159 -8.35 5.38 -1.63
C ILE A 159 -7.44 4.15 -1.74
N VAL A 160 -6.62 3.88 -0.71
CA VAL A 160 -5.66 2.76 -0.73
C VAL A 160 -6.39 1.43 -0.69
N ASN A 161 -7.33 1.27 0.25
CA ASN A 161 -8.10 0.04 0.38
C ASN A 161 -9.04 -0.16 -0.81
N PHE A 162 -9.75 0.90 -1.23
CA PHE A 162 -10.61 0.86 -2.40
C PHE A 162 -9.86 0.41 -3.67
N LEU A 163 -8.77 1.10 -4.02
CA LEU A 163 -8.01 0.74 -5.22
C LEU A 163 -7.37 -0.64 -5.10
N ALA A 164 -6.91 -1.06 -3.92
CA ALA A 164 -6.32 -2.38 -3.76
C ALA A 164 -7.35 -3.50 -3.99
N GLU A 165 -8.61 -3.27 -3.64
CA GLU A 165 -9.70 -4.22 -3.86
C GLU A 165 -10.16 -4.22 -5.32
N GLU A 166 -10.38 -3.03 -5.89
CA GLU A 166 -10.77 -2.88 -7.30
C GLU A 166 -9.69 -3.36 -8.27
N LEU A 167 -8.41 -3.36 -7.87
CA LEU A 167 -7.30 -3.82 -8.71
C LEU A 167 -6.96 -5.30 -8.55
N GLU A 168 -7.67 -6.11 -7.75
CA GLU A 168 -7.34 -7.55 -7.64
C GLU A 168 -7.43 -8.27 -9.00
N TYR A 169 -8.23 -7.76 -9.95
CA TYR A 169 -8.32 -8.32 -11.31
C TYR A 169 -6.98 -8.35 -12.06
N VAL A 170 -6.00 -7.50 -11.70
CA VAL A 170 -4.72 -7.43 -12.43
C VAL A 170 -3.92 -8.72 -12.31
N TRP A 171 -4.23 -9.54 -11.30
CA TRP A 171 -3.64 -10.84 -11.01
C TRP A 171 -4.40 -12.01 -11.65
N GLU A 172 -5.55 -11.75 -12.29
CA GLU A 172 -6.32 -12.80 -12.96
C GLU A 172 -5.46 -13.50 -14.02
N LYS A 173 -5.55 -14.83 -14.05
CA LYS A 173 -4.80 -15.73 -14.95
C LYS A 173 -3.31 -15.83 -14.68
N GLU A 174 -2.79 -15.14 -13.65
CA GLU A 174 -1.41 -15.29 -13.21
C GLU A 174 -1.31 -16.39 -12.16
N ASN A 175 -0.28 -17.23 -12.25
CA ASN A 175 -0.04 -18.34 -11.31
C ASN A 175 0.67 -17.87 -10.03
N ILE A 176 0.15 -16.83 -9.39
CA ILE A 176 0.72 -16.29 -8.14
C ILE A 176 0.01 -16.93 -6.95
N PRO A 177 0.75 -17.46 -5.96
CA PRO A 177 0.16 -17.99 -4.74
C PRO A 177 -0.67 -16.92 -4.01
N VAL A 178 -1.94 -17.23 -3.73
CA VAL A 178 -2.88 -16.35 -3.00
C VAL A 178 -2.62 -16.33 -1.49
N TRP A 179 -1.65 -17.12 -1.03
CA TRP A 179 -1.34 -17.28 0.39
C TRP A 179 -0.76 -15.97 0.96
N HIS A 180 -1.12 -15.68 2.21
CA HIS A 180 -0.62 -14.51 2.96
C HIS A 180 -0.96 -13.14 2.35
N ASP A 181 -1.98 -13.06 1.49
CA ASP A 181 -2.47 -11.84 0.85
C ASP A 181 -1.37 -11.04 0.15
N ILE A 182 -0.40 -11.73 -0.48
CA ILE A 182 0.77 -11.08 -1.08
C ILE A 182 0.37 -10.11 -2.19
N THR A 183 -0.61 -10.48 -3.03
CA THR A 183 -1.16 -9.64 -4.11
C THR A 183 -1.74 -8.34 -3.56
N LYS A 184 -2.63 -8.43 -2.56
CA LYS A 184 -3.24 -7.28 -1.88
C LYS A 184 -2.19 -6.39 -1.22
N LYS A 185 -1.17 -6.98 -0.58
CA LYS A 185 -0.06 -6.23 0.05
C LYS A 185 0.78 -5.46 -0.96
N ILE A 186 1.06 -6.07 -2.12
CA ILE A 186 1.76 -5.41 -3.23
C ILE A 186 0.94 -4.23 -3.74
N LEU A 187 -0.35 -4.44 -4.03
CA LEU A 187 -1.24 -3.38 -4.52
C LEU A 187 -1.34 -2.22 -3.53
N LYS A 188 -1.64 -2.48 -2.25
CA LYS A 188 -1.69 -1.44 -1.21
C LYS A 188 -0.39 -0.67 -1.15
N ARG A 189 0.75 -1.35 -1.17
CA ARG A 189 2.05 -0.68 -1.08
C ARG A 189 2.36 0.17 -2.31
N PHE A 190 2.04 -0.35 -3.50
CA PHE A 190 2.14 0.39 -4.76
C PHE A 190 1.30 1.66 -4.72
N ILE A 191 0.02 1.56 -4.35
CA ILE A 191 -0.90 2.71 -4.28
C ILE A 191 -0.40 3.76 -3.28
N ILE A 192 0.03 3.34 -2.08
CA ILE A 192 0.61 4.27 -1.08
C ILE A 192 1.83 5.01 -1.66
N MET A 193 2.72 4.30 -2.35
CA MET A 193 3.89 4.91 -2.98
C MET A 193 3.49 5.92 -4.06
N ARG A 194 2.53 5.56 -4.92
CA ARG A 194 2.03 6.43 -5.99
C ARG A 194 1.31 7.67 -5.46
N LEU A 195 0.45 7.53 -4.46
CA LEU A 195 -0.20 8.65 -3.78
C LEU A 195 0.81 9.65 -3.21
N ARG A 196 1.89 9.17 -2.60
CA ARG A 196 2.97 10.03 -2.10
C ARG A 196 3.65 10.79 -3.24
N MET A 197 3.97 10.13 -4.34
CA MET A 197 4.58 10.77 -5.51
C MET A 197 3.65 11.82 -6.13
N TYR A 198 2.35 11.51 -6.23
CA TYR A 198 1.33 12.41 -6.74
C TYR A 198 1.16 13.65 -5.83
N GLY A 199 1.05 13.46 -4.51
CA GLY A 199 0.92 14.55 -3.54
C GLY A 199 2.16 15.45 -3.49
N LEU A 200 3.36 14.91 -3.70
CA LEU A 200 4.59 15.70 -3.84
C LEU A 200 4.59 16.58 -5.10
N LYS A 201 3.97 16.15 -6.21
CA LYS A 201 3.80 16.96 -7.42
C LYS A 201 2.80 18.09 -7.20
N SER A 202 1.67 17.81 -6.55
CA SER A 202 0.60 18.81 -6.27
C SER A 202 1.09 19.96 -5.37
N ARG A 203 1.95 19.68 -4.39
CA ARG A 203 2.56 20.68 -3.50
C ARG A 203 3.53 21.65 -4.18
N LYS A 204 4.06 21.31 -5.35
CA LYS A 204 4.91 22.22 -6.13
C LYS A 204 4.08 23.23 -6.94
N GLY A 205 2.80 22.96 -7.16
CA GLY A 205 1.85 23.86 -7.84
C GLY A 205 1.06 24.75 -6.88
N HIS A 206 0.70 24.27 -5.69
CA HIS A 206 -0.08 25.03 -4.69
C HIS A 206 0.50 24.87 -3.27
N GLY A 207 0.59 26.00 -2.56
CA GLY A 207 1.20 26.11 -1.23
C GLY A 207 0.66 25.12 -0.20
N LYS A 208 1.60 24.43 0.48
CA LYS A 208 1.47 23.62 1.71
C LYS A 208 0.06 23.14 2.10
N ILE A 209 -0.26 21.89 1.76
CA ILE A 209 -1.27 21.09 2.48
C ILE A 209 -0.54 20.13 3.43
N ASN A 210 -0.86 20.23 4.72
CA ASN A 210 -0.36 19.40 5.82
C ASN A 210 -0.49 17.91 5.51
N CYS A 211 0.64 17.22 5.48
CA CYS A 211 0.69 15.76 5.65
C CYS A 211 1.92 15.49 6.49
N ASP A 212 1.87 15.94 7.74
CA ASP A 212 2.67 15.35 8.79
C ASP A 212 2.05 13.98 9.06
N ILE A 213 2.86 12.90 9.05
CA ILE A 213 2.62 11.54 9.64
C ILE A 213 3.36 10.43 8.85
N TYR A 214 3.98 10.67 7.69
CA TYR A 214 4.82 9.65 7.03
C TYR A 214 6.23 10.12 6.67
N ASN A 215 7.05 10.34 7.69
CA ASN A 215 8.49 10.54 7.55
C ASN A 215 9.20 9.21 7.26
N SER A 216 9.25 8.81 5.99
CA SER A 216 10.22 7.81 5.51
C SER A 216 11.30 8.53 4.71
N LYS A 217 12.53 8.53 5.24
CA LYS A 217 13.73 9.24 4.70
C LYS A 217 14.24 8.69 3.35
N THR A 218 13.45 7.93 2.58
CA THR A 218 13.97 7.17 1.44
C THR A 218 13.44 7.63 0.06
N VAL A 219 12.57 8.65 -0.01
CA VAL A 219 11.99 9.13 -1.29
C VAL A 219 12.58 10.47 -1.74
N ALA A 220 13.79 10.81 -1.29
CA ALA A 220 14.50 12.00 -1.75
C ALA A 220 15.59 11.60 -2.76
N ARG A 221 15.19 11.20 -3.97
CA ARG A 221 16.03 11.15 -5.19
C ARG A 221 15.23 10.73 -6.42
N HIS A 222 14.17 11.47 -6.73
CA HIS A 222 13.70 11.51 -8.12
C HIS A 222 14.08 12.88 -8.67
N ALA A 223 15.16 12.90 -9.45
CA ALA A 223 15.39 13.97 -10.40
C ALA A 223 14.20 13.95 -11.36
N ILE A 224 13.51 15.10 -11.43
CA ILE A 224 12.54 15.39 -12.46
C ILE A 224 13.36 15.56 -13.73
N VAL A 225 13.18 14.66 -14.69
CA VAL A 225 13.46 14.97 -16.09
C VAL A 225 12.09 15.31 -16.66
N CYS A 226 11.94 16.57 -17.07
CA CYS A 226 10.78 17.09 -17.77
C CYS A 226 10.69 16.46 -19.16
#